data_AF-A0A1H6SF05-F1
#
_entry.id   AF-A0A1H6SF05-F1
#
_cell.length_a   1.000
_cell.length_b   1.000
_cell.length_c   1.000
_cell.angle_alpha   90.00
_cell.angle_beta   90.00
_cell.angle_gamma   90.00
#
_symmetry.space_group_name_H-M   'P 1'
#
loop_
_entity.id
_entity.type
_entity.pdbx_description
1 polymer ?
#
loop_
_entity_poly.entity_id
_entity_poly.type
_entity_poly.pdbx_seq_one_letter_code
_entity_poly.pdbx_strand_id
1 'polypeptide(L)'
;MIDINFFTFKDLDKKKKSILERFPDLIKCDHDNFYSLSEYIYDSPSKFYNRDIHQVMDSFLEDIFTSKKDITDFFKILNESSYEFNHAIKTLNTINKKDIHTELLPNNDAELMYFFSDKIIYEYLKLNDVVLLGILKPIAFYLRVKNNKGTEKLDIYNCIETLKTVKDFNNLTKNYNNTLRNSIAHGGVTFESSRIKFKDKKETQEYYSWDFINKFDDLVDISNAIVLAYKKILFQYLDVLNGYNISIPSSIMEIELRFKTSHYGWEIIHSYDNTISKGNQYNILIKTTLNSRKFMNFSAAYTAITLEKLLPKKYNNVFFQIKTKYKMPCWQSVDLEKLREFYKGEKVNITEGTMFFDEKILGEKRDYLRINKSFIFGNLKNENKTINLRYIKHHSKSNYNVIEKAGIYLDYESTNKEKIEEFIRNNTKKIISYVKKEKRKKHSSNLKQIILSDKYLQIYIYNKDYRKRTFYNKQKDENFIGMLHVNLTNKISNIVPMFGTKENNKNCLIIWNKKSDIYE
;
A
#
# COMPACT_ATOMS: atom_id res chain seq x y z
N MET A 1 -21.20 -14.34 20.57
CA MET A 1 -20.91 -13.31 19.54
C MET A 1 -19.43 -13.40 19.16
N ILE A 2 -19.01 -14.48 18.48
CA ILE A 2 -17.60 -14.69 18.08
C ILE A 2 -17.34 -14.10 16.68
N ASP A 3 -18.39 -13.85 15.90
CA ASP A 3 -18.31 -13.37 14.52
C ASP A 3 -17.92 -11.90 14.34
N ILE A 4 -17.86 -11.11 15.40
CA ILE A 4 -17.50 -9.70 15.35
C ILE A 4 -16.11 -9.53 15.94
N ASN A 5 -15.19 -8.94 15.17
CA ASN A 5 -13.87 -8.59 15.70
C ASN A 5 -14.00 -7.46 16.72
N PHE A 6 -14.10 -7.80 18.01
CA PHE A 6 -14.19 -6.82 19.09
C PHE A 6 -13.04 -5.79 19.06
N PHE A 7 -11.88 -6.14 18.49
CA PHE A 7 -10.74 -5.25 18.41
C PHE A 7 -10.84 -4.19 17.30
N THR A 8 -11.54 -4.49 16.20
CA THR A 8 -11.45 -3.69 14.96
C THR A 8 -12.77 -3.43 14.27
N PHE A 9 -13.92 -3.88 14.78
CA PHE A 9 -15.20 -3.78 14.05
C PHE A 9 -15.52 -2.35 13.56
N LYS A 10 -15.32 -1.31 14.37
CA LYS A 10 -15.52 0.08 13.92
C LYS A 10 -14.54 0.53 12.84
N ASP A 11 -13.28 0.11 12.96
CA ASP A 11 -12.26 0.41 11.97
C ASP A 11 -12.57 -0.30 10.64
N LEU A 12 -13.05 -1.55 10.73
CA LEU A 12 -13.54 -2.32 9.59
C LEU A 12 -14.77 -1.63 8.97
N ASP A 13 -15.80 -1.30 9.73
CA ASP A 13 -17.00 -0.61 9.23
C ASP A 13 -16.65 0.69 8.49
N LYS A 14 -15.72 1.47 9.06
CA LYS A 14 -15.22 2.69 8.42
C LYS A 14 -14.48 2.39 7.11
N LYS A 15 -13.57 1.42 7.12
CA LYS A 15 -12.86 0.98 5.91
C LYS A 15 -13.84 0.50 4.85
N LYS A 16 -14.83 -0.30 5.24
CA LYS A 16 -15.90 -0.79 4.35
C LYS A 16 -16.60 0.38 3.69
N LYS A 17 -17.03 1.39 4.46
CA LYS A 17 -17.67 2.58 3.91
C LYS A 17 -16.79 3.28 2.87
N SER A 18 -15.51 3.54 3.17
CA SER A 18 -14.61 4.21 2.22
C SER A 18 -14.25 3.35 1.00
N ILE A 19 -14.21 2.02 1.15
CA ILE A 19 -14.05 1.11 0.02
C ILE A 19 -15.27 1.20 -0.89
N LEU A 20 -16.49 1.15 -0.34
CA LEU A 20 -17.73 1.26 -1.12
C LEU A 20 -17.90 2.64 -1.77
N GLU A 21 -17.43 3.71 -1.13
CA GLU A 21 -17.38 5.05 -1.74
C GLU A 21 -16.40 5.09 -2.92
N ARG A 22 -15.27 4.37 -2.82
CA ARG A 22 -14.23 4.36 -3.87
C ARG A 22 -14.51 3.37 -5.00
N PHE A 23 -15.16 2.26 -4.70
CA PHE A 23 -15.46 1.12 -5.57
C PHE A 23 -16.94 0.75 -5.42
N PRO A 24 -17.86 1.55 -5.99
CA PRO A 24 -19.30 1.40 -5.77
C PRO A 24 -19.88 0.10 -6.33
N ASP A 25 -19.20 -0.56 -7.28
CA ASP A 25 -19.63 -1.84 -7.85
C ASP A 25 -19.76 -2.94 -6.78
N LEU A 26 -18.98 -2.84 -5.70
CA LEU A 26 -18.98 -3.77 -4.58
C LEU A 26 -20.21 -3.65 -3.67
N ILE A 27 -21.04 -2.60 -3.83
CA ILE A 27 -22.28 -2.43 -3.06
C ILE A 27 -23.26 -3.58 -3.34
N LYS A 28 -23.18 -4.19 -4.52
CA LYS A 28 -24.07 -5.27 -4.97
C LYS A 28 -23.68 -6.65 -4.42
N CYS A 29 -22.52 -6.78 -3.76
CA CYS A 29 -22.05 -8.07 -3.23
C CYS A 29 -22.80 -8.42 -1.93
N ASP A 30 -23.16 -9.70 -1.76
CA ASP A 30 -23.81 -10.19 -0.54
C ASP A 30 -22.82 -10.44 0.61
N HIS A 31 -21.53 -10.30 0.35
CA HIS A 31 -20.44 -10.48 1.31
C HIS A 31 -19.65 -9.20 1.56
N ASP A 32 -18.77 -9.20 2.56
CA ASP A 32 -17.85 -8.09 2.87
C ASP A 32 -16.37 -8.45 2.69
N ASN A 33 -16.05 -9.46 1.88
CA ASN A 33 -14.69 -9.96 1.65
C ASN A 33 -13.85 -9.07 0.71
N PHE A 34 -13.66 -7.80 1.05
CA PHE A 34 -12.89 -6.85 0.21
C PHE A 34 -12.10 -5.81 1.02
N TYR A 35 -11.83 -6.05 2.30
CA TYR A 35 -11.12 -5.11 3.18
C TYR A 35 -9.68 -4.84 2.76
N SER A 36 -9.05 -5.78 2.05
CA SER A 36 -7.71 -5.61 1.48
C SER A 36 -7.64 -4.48 0.46
N LEU A 37 -8.75 -4.07 -0.15
CA LEU A 37 -8.80 -2.90 -1.05
C LEU A 37 -8.51 -1.58 -0.32
N SER A 38 -8.64 -1.53 1.02
CA SER A 38 -8.32 -0.34 1.81
C SER A 38 -6.86 0.12 1.66
N GLU A 39 -5.93 -0.77 1.31
CA GLU A 39 -4.54 -0.39 1.09
C GLU A 39 -4.36 0.58 -0.08
N TYR A 40 -5.22 0.49 -1.09
CA TYR A 40 -5.22 1.39 -2.26
C TYR A 40 -5.88 2.75 -1.97
N ILE A 41 -6.42 2.93 -0.76
CA ILE A 41 -6.97 4.19 -0.28
C ILE A 41 -5.99 4.85 0.69
N TYR A 42 -5.44 4.07 1.64
CA TYR A 42 -4.71 4.62 2.77
C TYR A 42 -3.20 4.36 2.74
N ASP A 43 -2.76 3.24 2.18
CA ASP A 43 -1.42 2.74 2.37
C ASP A 43 -0.47 3.11 1.22
N SER A 44 0.76 3.47 1.58
CA SER A 44 1.83 3.77 0.63
C SER A 44 2.72 2.54 0.47
N PRO A 45 3.13 2.16 -0.75
CA PRO A 45 2.90 2.87 -2.02
C PRO A 45 1.58 2.53 -2.73
N SER A 46 0.83 1.51 -2.30
CA SER A 46 -0.31 0.95 -3.03
C SER A 46 -1.33 1.99 -3.51
N LYS A 47 -1.65 3.01 -2.70
CA LYS A 47 -2.59 4.09 -3.07
C LYS A 47 -2.16 4.98 -4.23
N PHE A 48 -0.89 4.93 -4.62
CA PHE A 48 -0.35 5.69 -5.76
C PHE A 48 -0.45 4.93 -7.08
N TYR A 49 -1.13 3.77 -7.09
CA TYR A 49 -1.36 2.97 -8.28
C TYR A 49 -1.76 3.81 -9.52
N ASN A 50 -1.30 3.35 -10.68
CA ASN A 50 -1.60 4.02 -11.94
C ASN A 50 -3.08 3.81 -12.30
N ARG A 51 -3.87 4.90 -12.33
CA ARG A 51 -5.32 4.85 -12.54
C ARG A 51 -5.70 4.46 -13.97
N ASP A 52 -4.93 4.88 -14.97
CA ASP A 52 -5.21 4.58 -16.37
C ASP A 52 -4.99 3.08 -16.64
N ILE A 53 -3.89 2.53 -16.10
CA ILE A 53 -3.64 1.09 -16.17
C ILE A 53 -4.72 0.31 -15.42
N HIS A 54 -5.11 0.78 -14.24
CA HIS A 54 -6.21 0.16 -13.50
C HIS A 54 -7.48 0.11 -14.34
N GLN A 55 -7.88 1.22 -14.96
CA GLN A 55 -9.10 1.26 -15.78
C GLN A 55 -9.06 0.31 -16.99
N VAL A 56 -7.93 0.26 -17.70
CA VAL A 56 -7.74 -0.67 -18.82
C VAL A 56 -7.85 -2.13 -18.35
N MET A 57 -7.15 -2.45 -17.25
CA MET A 57 -7.16 -3.79 -16.68
C MET A 57 -8.54 -4.19 -16.17
N ASP A 58 -9.23 -3.26 -15.52
CA ASP A 58 -10.56 -3.46 -14.97
C ASP A 58 -11.57 -3.73 -16.09
N SER A 59 -11.55 -2.94 -17.17
CA SER A 59 -12.38 -3.17 -18.36
C SER A 59 -12.12 -4.53 -18.99
N PHE A 60 -10.85 -4.89 -19.17
CA PHE A 60 -10.49 -6.20 -19.73
C PHE A 60 -10.99 -7.37 -18.87
N LEU A 61 -10.87 -7.26 -17.54
CA LEU A 61 -11.33 -8.30 -16.64
C LEU A 61 -12.86 -8.37 -16.58
N GLU A 62 -13.57 -7.23 -16.57
CA GLU A 62 -15.02 -7.18 -16.68
C GLU A 62 -15.53 -7.85 -17.98
N ASP A 63 -14.84 -7.61 -19.11
CA ASP A 63 -15.19 -8.24 -20.39
C ASP A 63 -15.12 -9.79 -20.32
N ILE A 64 -14.20 -10.35 -19.54
CA ILE A 64 -14.14 -11.82 -19.32
C ILE A 64 -15.40 -12.32 -18.61
N PHE A 65 -15.98 -11.52 -17.71
CA PHE A 65 -17.18 -11.88 -16.97
C PHE A 65 -18.48 -11.77 -17.79
N THR A 66 -18.42 -11.34 -19.05
CA THR A 66 -19.58 -11.29 -19.96
C THR A 66 -20.03 -12.67 -20.45
N SER A 67 -19.14 -13.67 -20.44
CA SER A 67 -19.46 -15.01 -20.93
C SER A 67 -18.96 -16.11 -19.98
N LYS A 68 -19.79 -17.12 -19.70
CA LYS A 68 -19.42 -18.24 -18.84
C LYS A 68 -18.17 -18.97 -19.35
N LYS A 69 -18.05 -19.11 -20.68
CA LYS A 69 -16.91 -19.77 -21.33
C LYS A 69 -15.60 -19.02 -21.06
N ASP A 70 -15.60 -17.71 -21.23
CA ASP A 70 -14.40 -16.88 -21.00
C ASP A 70 -13.98 -16.91 -19.53
N ILE A 71 -14.94 -16.87 -18.60
CA ILE A 71 -14.67 -17.06 -17.16
C ILE A 71 -13.97 -18.40 -16.94
N THR A 72 -14.55 -19.51 -17.41
CA THR A 72 -13.97 -20.84 -17.17
C THR A 72 -12.60 -21.00 -17.80
N ASP A 73 -12.41 -20.49 -19.02
CA ASP A 73 -11.14 -20.60 -19.75
C ASP A 73 -10.05 -19.77 -19.07
N PHE A 74 -10.34 -18.52 -18.71
CA PHE A 74 -9.38 -17.64 -18.03
C PHE A 74 -8.98 -18.17 -16.65
N PHE A 75 -9.95 -18.60 -15.84
CA PHE A 75 -9.66 -19.09 -14.49
C PHE A 75 -8.98 -20.45 -14.47
N LYS A 76 -9.19 -21.29 -15.49
CA LYS A 76 -8.38 -22.49 -15.69
C LYS A 76 -6.91 -22.12 -15.87
N ILE A 77 -6.61 -21.18 -16.77
CA ILE A 77 -5.24 -20.69 -17.02
C ILE A 77 -4.65 -20.05 -15.76
N LEU A 78 -5.42 -19.24 -15.04
CA LEU A 78 -4.98 -18.61 -13.79
C LEU A 78 -4.64 -19.65 -12.72
N ASN A 79 -5.43 -20.72 -12.60
CA ASN A 79 -5.18 -21.79 -11.64
C ASN A 79 -3.99 -22.67 -12.03
N GLU A 80 -3.79 -22.94 -13.32
CA GLU A 80 -2.59 -23.62 -13.84
C GLU A 80 -1.31 -22.81 -13.61
N SER A 81 -1.40 -21.48 -13.60
CA SER A 81 -0.30 -20.54 -13.30
C SER A 81 -0.33 -20.01 -11.86
N SER A 82 -1.05 -20.68 -10.97
CA SER A 82 -1.29 -20.20 -9.60
C SER A 82 -0.02 -20.04 -8.78
N TYR A 83 1.00 -20.86 -9.00
CA TYR A 83 2.29 -20.73 -8.30
C TYR A 83 2.95 -19.38 -8.61
N GLU A 84 3.16 -19.08 -9.89
CA GLU A 84 3.79 -17.81 -10.31
C GLU A 84 2.91 -16.61 -9.95
N PHE A 85 1.59 -16.71 -10.13
CA PHE A 85 0.67 -15.64 -9.76
C PHE A 85 0.72 -15.35 -8.26
N ASN A 86 0.60 -16.39 -7.42
CA ASN A 86 0.65 -16.22 -5.96
C ASN A 86 2.02 -15.68 -5.50
N HIS A 87 3.11 -16.13 -6.13
CA HIS A 87 4.45 -15.64 -5.83
C HIS A 87 4.62 -14.17 -6.21
N ALA A 88 4.07 -13.73 -7.36
CA ALA A 88 4.05 -12.35 -7.79
C ALA A 88 3.32 -11.44 -6.79
N ILE A 89 2.12 -11.83 -6.36
CA ILE A 89 1.33 -11.10 -5.36
C ILE A 89 2.09 -10.98 -4.03
N LYS A 90 2.65 -12.08 -3.53
CA LYS A 90 3.45 -12.08 -2.28
C LYS A 90 4.70 -11.20 -2.39
N THR A 91 5.36 -11.22 -3.54
CA THR A 91 6.55 -10.41 -3.81
C THR A 91 6.21 -8.92 -3.85
N LEU A 92 5.14 -8.53 -4.56
CA LEU A 92 4.69 -7.13 -4.59
C LEU A 92 4.35 -6.62 -3.18
N ASN A 93 3.62 -7.40 -2.38
CA ASN A 93 3.32 -7.02 -0.99
C ASN A 93 4.60 -6.83 -0.15
N THR A 94 5.62 -7.65 -0.39
CA THR A 94 6.92 -7.52 0.28
C THR A 94 7.61 -6.23 -0.12
N ILE A 95 7.62 -5.92 -1.43
CA ILE A 95 8.18 -4.68 -1.97
C ILE A 95 7.45 -3.45 -1.42
N ASN A 96 6.11 -3.48 -1.39
CA ASN A 96 5.28 -2.38 -0.89
C ASN A 96 5.54 -2.09 0.59
N LYS A 97 5.92 -3.09 1.40
CA LYS A 97 6.23 -2.93 2.82
C LYS A 97 7.63 -2.36 3.10
N LYS A 98 8.49 -2.25 2.09
CA LYS A 98 9.85 -1.70 2.27
C LYS A 98 9.80 -0.20 2.53
N ASP A 99 10.75 0.28 3.34
CA ASP A 99 10.93 1.69 3.68
C ASP A 99 11.38 2.55 2.49
N ILE A 100 11.96 1.93 1.45
CA ILE A 100 12.45 2.56 0.20
C ILE A 100 11.46 3.54 -0.43
N HIS A 101 10.15 3.35 -0.24
CA HIS A 101 9.07 4.22 -0.77
C HIS A 101 8.87 5.53 0.00
N THR A 102 9.43 5.61 1.21
CA THR A 102 9.24 6.71 2.16
C THR A 102 10.54 7.42 2.55
N GLU A 103 11.69 6.85 2.18
CA GLU A 103 13.01 7.45 2.30
C GLU A 103 13.20 8.60 1.30
N LEU A 104 13.88 9.66 1.73
CA LEU A 104 14.38 10.69 0.81
C LEU A 104 15.67 10.16 0.17
N LEU A 105 15.93 10.56 -1.07
CA LEU A 105 17.20 10.23 -1.70
C LEU A 105 18.36 10.91 -0.93
N PRO A 106 19.48 10.21 -0.73
CA PRO A 106 20.69 10.81 -0.19
C PRO A 106 21.18 11.99 -1.03
N ASN A 107 21.82 12.97 -0.39
CA ASN A 107 22.42 14.12 -1.08
C ASN A 107 23.88 13.88 -1.50
N ASN A 108 24.54 12.87 -0.93
CA ASN A 108 25.92 12.50 -1.23
C ASN A 108 25.92 11.40 -2.30
N ASP A 109 26.75 11.58 -3.35
CA ASP A 109 26.92 10.62 -4.43
C ASP A 109 27.22 9.18 -3.93
N ALA A 110 28.12 9.00 -2.96
CA ALA A 110 28.47 7.67 -2.46
C ALA A 110 27.29 6.98 -1.76
N GLU A 111 26.53 7.71 -0.94
CA GLU A 111 25.33 7.19 -0.28
C GLU A 111 24.22 6.92 -1.30
N LEU A 112 24.10 7.76 -2.33
CA LEU A 112 23.15 7.60 -3.41
C LEU A 112 23.45 6.33 -4.22
N MET A 113 24.71 6.11 -4.57
CA MET A 113 25.17 4.88 -5.24
C MET A 113 24.85 3.65 -4.40
N TYR A 114 25.17 3.68 -3.10
CA TYR A 114 24.84 2.60 -2.17
C TYR A 114 23.32 2.35 -2.08
N PHE A 115 22.52 3.42 -2.01
CA PHE A 115 21.06 3.30 -2.01
C PHE A 115 20.54 2.60 -3.26
N PHE A 116 21.03 2.95 -4.45
CA PHE A 116 20.58 2.28 -5.68
C PHE A 116 21.06 0.84 -5.79
N SER A 117 22.33 0.58 -5.49
CA SER A 117 22.93 -0.76 -5.60
C SER A 117 22.30 -1.75 -4.62
N ASP A 118 22.12 -1.34 -3.37
CA ASP A 118 21.62 -2.21 -2.29
C ASP A 118 20.09 -2.31 -2.28
N LYS A 119 19.39 -1.18 -2.49
CA LYS A 119 17.94 -1.11 -2.22
C LYS A 119 17.03 -1.07 -3.46
N ILE A 120 17.50 -0.61 -4.62
CA ILE A 120 16.62 -0.31 -5.78
C ILE A 120 16.82 -1.27 -6.95
N ILE A 121 18.05 -1.48 -7.44
CA ILE A 121 18.30 -2.20 -8.69
C ILE A 121 17.70 -3.61 -8.68
N TYR A 122 17.95 -4.37 -7.62
CA TYR A 122 17.45 -5.74 -7.53
C TYR A 122 15.93 -5.80 -7.39
N GLU A 123 15.32 -4.81 -6.74
CA GLU A 123 13.87 -4.72 -6.61
C GLU A 123 13.21 -4.31 -7.94
N TYR A 124 13.87 -3.47 -8.75
CA TYR A 124 13.44 -3.19 -10.11
C TYR A 124 13.42 -4.47 -10.97
N LEU A 125 14.46 -5.31 -10.86
CA LEU A 125 14.49 -6.58 -11.59
C LEU A 125 13.37 -7.52 -11.12
N LYS A 126 13.18 -7.66 -9.80
CA LYS A 126 12.07 -8.47 -9.23
C LYS A 126 10.69 -8.00 -9.69
N LEU A 127 10.47 -6.69 -9.79
CA LEU A 127 9.21 -6.16 -10.29
C LEU A 127 8.93 -6.62 -11.72
N ASN A 128 9.94 -6.70 -12.58
CA ASN A 128 9.78 -7.19 -13.95
C ASN A 128 9.62 -8.72 -13.99
N ASP A 129 10.61 -9.44 -13.44
CA ASP A 129 10.78 -10.88 -13.66
C ASP A 129 9.88 -11.75 -12.81
N VAL A 130 9.43 -11.24 -11.66
CA VAL A 130 8.57 -11.97 -10.74
C VAL A 130 7.17 -11.37 -10.75
N VAL A 131 7.05 -10.08 -10.46
CA VAL A 131 5.74 -9.45 -10.25
C VAL A 131 4.98 -9.29 -11.55
N LEU A 132 5.50 -8.49 -12.49
CA LEU A 132 4.84 -8.24 -13.77
C LEU A 132 4.67 -9.54 -14.57
N LEU A 133 5.70 -10.39 -14.65
CA LEU A 133 5.58 -11.67 -15.33
C LEU A 133 4.44 -12.51 -14.75
N GLY A 134 4.41 -12.71 -13.43
CA GLY A 134 3.40 -13.57 -12.80
C GLY A 134 1.97 -13.05 -12.95
N ILE A 135 1.75 -11.73 -12.97
CA ILE A 135 0.39 -11.15 -13.12
C ILE A 135 -0.05 -10.96 -14.58
N LEU A 136 0.89 -10.80 -15.52
CA LEU A 136 0.60 -10.63 -16.95
C LEU A 136 0.53 -11.96 -17.71
N LYS A 137 1.26 -12.99 -17.26
CA LYS A 137 1.30 -14.30 -17.94
C LYS A 137 -0.09 -14.93 -18.13
N PRO A 138 -1.02 -14.95 -17.15
CA PRO A 138 -2.37 -15.47 -17.36
C PRO A 138 -3.13 -14.73 -18.46
N ILE A 139 -2.97 -13.40 -18.54
CA ILE A 139 -3.62 -12.53 -19.53
C ILE A 139 -3.05 -12.80 -20.92
N ALA A 140 -1.73 -12.78 -21.05
CA ALA A 140 -1.05 -13.05 -22.31
C ALA A 140 -1.41 -14.45 -22.82
N PHE A 141 -1.43 -15.45 -21.95
CA PHE A 141 -1.81 -16.82 -22.32
C PHE A 141 -3.25 -16.88 -22.82
N TYR A 142 -4.21 -16.31 -22.08
CA TYR A 142 -5.62 -16.25 -22.49
C TYR A 142 -5.79 -15.56 -23.85
N LEU A 143 -5.15 -14.41 -24.05
CA LEU A 143 -5.17 -13.69 -25.33
C LEU A 143 -4.59 -14.51 -26.48
N ARG A 144 -3.52 -15.28 -26.25
CA ARG A 144 -2.94 -16.14 -27.29
C ARG A 144 -3.88 -17.30 -27.65
N VAL A 145 -4.48 -17.95 -26.67
CA VAL A 145 -5.48 -19.01 -26.90
C VAL A 145 -6.66 -18.47 -27.70
N LYS A 146 -7.21 -17.32 -27.31
CA LYS A 146 -8.33 -16.68 -28.03
C LYS A 146 -8.01 -16.33 -29.49
N ASN A 147 -6.74 -16.05 -29.77
CA ASN A 147 -6.24 -15.71 -31.11
C ASN A 147 -5.58 -16.89 -31.85
N ASN A 148 -5.76 -18.13 -31.40
CA ASN A 148 -5.15 -19.33 -31.98
C ASN A 148 -3.62 -19.23 -32.17
N LYS A 149 -2.92 -18.61 -31.21
CA LYS A 149 -1.45 -18.50 -31.19
C LYS A 149 -0.83 -19.47 -30.19
N GLY A 150 0.41 -19.91 -30.47
CA GLY A 150 1.16 -20.80 -29.59
C GLY A 150 1.46 -20.20 -28.21
N THR A 151 1.34 -21.02 -27.16
CA THR A 151 1.45 -20.60 -25.75
C THR A 151 2.81 -20.91 -25.12
N GLU A 152 3.77 -21.40 -25.90
CA GLU A 152 5.09 -21.78 -25.42
C GLU A 152 5.97 -20.56 -25.08
N LYS A 153 6.83 -20.72 -24.06
CA LYS A 153 7.90 -19.79 -23.65
C LYS A 153 7.44 -18.33 -23.45
N LEU A 154 6.36 -18.14 -22.71
CA LEU A 154 5.88 -16.82 -22.27
C LEU A 154 6.77 -16.23 -21.16
N ASP A 155 7.94 -15.71 -21.55
CA ASP A 155 8.71 -14.79 -20.72
C ASP A 155 8.07 -13.38 -20.68
N ILE A 156 8.62 -12.47 -19.87
CA ILE A 156 8.05 -11.13 -19.70
C ILE A 156 8.02 -10.36 -21.02
N TYR A 157 9.06 -10.46 -21.85
CA TYR A 157 9.11 -9.80 -23.15
C TYR A 157 7.97 -10.30 -24.05
N ASN A 158 7.80 -11.62 -24.16
CA ASN A 158 6.75 -12.25 -24.96
C ASN A 158 5.33 -11.96 -24.43
N CYS A 159 5.17 -11.79 -23.11
CA CYS A 159 3.91 -11.32 -22.53
C CYS A 159 3.63 -9.88 -22.98
N ILE A 160 4.61 -8.98 -22.85
CA ILE A 160 4.48 -7.57 -23.25
C ILE A 160 4.18 -7.45 -24.76
N GLU A 161 4.87 -8.19 -25.61
CA GLU A 161 4.59 -8.21 -27.06
C GLU A 161 3.18 -8.72 -27.39
N THR A 162 2.68 -9.71 -26.63
CA THR A 162 1.30 -10.16 -26.79
C THR A 162 0.32 -9.06 -26.42
N LEU A 163 0.54 -8.37 -25.29
CA LEU A 163 -0.34 -7.31 -24.83
C LEU A 163 -0.36 -6.10 -25.79
N LYS A 164 0.77 -5.78 -26.44
CA LYS A 164 0.84 -4.71 -27.45
C LYS A 164 -0.13 -4.89 -28.62
N THR A 165 -0.57 -6.13 -28.89
CA THR A 165 -1.55 -6.40 -29.96
C THR A 165 -2.95 -5.89 -29.62
N VAL A 166 -3.22 -5.58 -28.35
CA VAL A 166 -4.47 -5.00 -27.87
C VAL A 166 -4.24 -3.53 -27.58
N LYS A 167 -4.94 -2.65 -28.32
CA LYS A 167 -4.72 -1.19 -28.30
C LYS A 167 -4.78 -0.60 -26.89
N ASP A 168 -5.65 -1.11 -26.04
CA ASP A 168 -5.86 -0.56 -24.70
C ASP A 168 -4.66 -0.81 -23.77
N PHE A 169 -3.86 -1.87 -24.00
CA PHE A 169 -2.66 -2.16 -23.21
C PHE A 169 -1.41 -1.38 -23.63
N ASN A 170 -1.49 -0.45 -24.60
CA ASN A 170 -0.35 0.34 -25.05
C ASN A 170 0.30 1.14 -23.91
N ASN A 171 -0.51 1.73 -23.02
CA ASN A 171 0.02 2.48 -21.87
C ASN A 171 0.73 1.56 -20.86
N LEU A 172 0.26 0.33 -20.68
CA LEU A 172 0.88 -0.66 -19.79
C LEU A 172 2.26 -1.05 -20.32
N THR A 173 2.31 -1.38 -21.62
CA THR A 173 3.50 -1.93 -22.26
C THR A 173 4.60 -0.90 -22.50
N LYS A 174 4.27 0.39 -22.62
CA LYS A 174 5.24 1.50 -22.81
C LYS A 174 6.27 1.63 -21.69
N ASN A 175 5.92 1.23 -20.47
CA ASN A 175 6.77 1.38 -19.30
C ASN A 175 7.75 0.22 -19.10
N TYR A 176 7.55 -0.89 -19.80
CA TYR A 176 8.51 -1.98 -19.84
C TYR A 176 9.69 -1.61 -20.74
N ASN A 177 10.92 -1.73 -20.21
CA ASN A 177 12.14 -1.47 -20.95
C ASN A 177 13.05 -2.72 -20.90
N ASN A 178 13.11 -3.42 -22.03
CA ASN A 178 13.85 -4.66 -22.16
C ASN A 178 15.36 -4.47 -21.99
N THR A 179 15.92 -3.41 -22.58
CA THR A 179 17.35 -3.07 -22.48
C THR A 179 17.72 -2.87 -21.00
N LEU A 180 16.97 -2.04 -20.28
CA LEU A 180 17.18 -1.77 -18.86
C LEU A 180 17.11 -3.05 -18.01
N ARG A 181 16.08 -3.88 -18.23
CA ARG A 181 15.91 -5.16 -17.52
C ARG A 181 17.09 -6.09 -17.79
N ASN A 182 17.51 -6.25 -19.04
CA ASN A 182 18.61 -7.14 -19.42
C ASN A 182 19.96 -6.66 -18.89
N SER A 183 20.23 -5.35 -18.95
CA SER A 183 21.44 -4.78 -18.35
C SER A 183 21.54 -5.13 -16.86
N ILE A 184 20.45 -5.00 -16.10
CA ILE A 184 20.43 -5.35 -14.69
C ILE A 184 20.65 -6.86 -14.48
N ALA A 185 19.92 -7.70 -15.23
CA ALA A 185 20.00 -9.15 -15.12
C ALA A 185 21.41 -9.71 -15.43
N HIS A 186 22.14 -9.05 -16.32
CA HIS A 186 23.50 -9.44 -16.73
C HIS A 186 24.62 -8.68 -16.00
N GLY A 187 24.28 -7.86 -14.99
CA GLY A 187 25.28 -7.11 -14.21
C GLY A 187 25.90 -5.91 -14.94
N GLY A 188 25.32 -5.48 -16.06
CA GLY A 188 25.73 -4.31 -16.85
C GLY A 188 25.27 -2.99 -16.25
N VAL A 189 25.43 -2.79 -14.93
CA VAL A 189 25.08 -1.54 -14.25
C VAL A 189 26.33 -0.85 -13.74
N THR A 190 26.52 0.40 -14.14
CA THR A 190 27.63 1.25 -13.70
C THR A 190 27.09 2.52 -13.07
N PHE A 191 27.67 2.90 -11.93
CA PHE A 191 27.33 4.13 -11.24
C PHE A 191 28.37 5.22 -11.52
N GLU A 192 27.90 6.41 -11.84
CA GLU A 192 28.70 7.63 -12.02
C GLU A 192 28.11 8.76 -11.17
N SER A 193 28.82 9.89 -11.01
CA SER A 193 28.31 11.03 -10.23
C SER A 193 26.92 11.45 -10.72
N SER A 194 25.91 11.30 -9.85
CA SER A 194 24.48 11.55 -10.10
C SER A 194 23.79 10.74 -11.22
N ARG A 195 24.48 9.79 -11.86
CA ARG A 195 24.00 9.05 -13.03
C ARG A 195 24.19 7.54 -12.91
N ILE A 196 23.32 6.80 -13.59
CA ILE A 196 23.33 5.34 -13.62
C ILE A 196 23.28 4.89 -15.08
N LYS A 197 24.28 4.12 -15.50
CA LYS A 197 24.41 3.58 -16.85
C LYS A 197 24.03 2.11 -16.85
N PHE A 198 23.22 1.73 -17.82
CA PHE A 198 22.72 0.39 -18.06
C PHE A 198 23.19 -0.05 -19.44
N LYS A 199 24.11 -1.01 -19.49
CA LYS A 199 24.70 -1.53 -20.72
C LYS A 199 24.19 -2.93 -20.99
N ASP A 200 23.52 -3.10 -22.12
CA ASP A 200 23.23 -4.40 -22.73
C ASP A 200 24.21 -4.66 -23.89
N LYS A 201 24.16 -5.84 -24.51
CA LYS A 201 25.05 -6.26 -25.61
C LYS A 201 25.13 -5.26 -26.77
N LYS A 202 24.07 -4.49 -27.03
CA LYS A 202 23.95 -3.60 -28.19
C LYS A 202 23.67 -2.13 -27.86
N GLU A 203 23.18 -1.84 -26.66
CA GLU A 203 22.65 -0.51 -26.32
C GLU A 203 23.10 -0.10 -24.91
N THR A 204 23.35 1.19 -24.72
CA THR A 204 23.61 1.78 -23.40
C THR A 204 22.57 2.85 -23.13
N GLN A 205 21.90 2.77 -21.99
CA GLN A 205 20.96 3.77 -21.51
C GLN A 205 21.49 4.41 -20.24
N GLU A 206 21.34 5.73 -20.14
CA GLU A 206 21.85 6.52 -19.02
C GLU A 206 20.71 7.34 -18.43
N TYR A 207 20.62 7.31 -17.10
CA TYR A 207 19.60 8.04 -16.36
C TYR A 207 20.25 8.84 -15.24
N TYR A 208 19.75 10.04 -14.99
CA TYR A 208 19.97 10.63 -13.68
C TYR A 208 19.31 9.76 -12.61
N SER A 209 19.90 9.71 -11.43
CA SER A 209 19.36 8.97 -10.28
C SER A 209 17.88 9.25 -10.04
N TRP A 210 17.47 10.51 -10.25
CA TRP A 210 16.10 10.93 -10.06
C TRP A 210 15.13 10.40 -11.12
N ASP A 211 15.57 10.30 -12.38
CA ASP A 211 14.76 9.74 -13.46
C ASP A 211 14.60 8.23 -13.28
N PHE A 212 15.66 7.55 -12.84
CA PHE A 212 15.59 6.11 -12.60
C PHE A 212 14.70 5.75 -11.40
N ILE A 213 14.75 6.51 -10.29
CA ILE A 213 13.84 6.24 -9.17
C ILE A 213 12.37 6.45 -9.56
N ASN A 214 12.08 7.41 -10.44
CA ASN A 214 10.72 7.57 -10.96
C ASN A 214 10.30 6.37 -11.80
N LYS A 215 11.17 5.85 -12.67
CA LYS A 215 10.89 4.61 -13.40
C LYS A 215 10.61 3.43 -12.47
N PHE A 216 11.33 3.33 -11.35
CA PHE A 216 11.05 2.33 -10.32
C PHE A 216 9.69 2.56 -9.66
N ASP A 217 9.40 3.77 -9.19
CA ASP A 217 8.13 4.11 -8.54
C ASP A 217 6.94 3.91 -9.50
N ASP A 218 7.09 4.25 -10.79
CA ASP A 218 6.08 4.05 -11.85
C ASP A 218 5.80 2.54 -12.07
N LEU A 219 6.85 1.71 -12.07
CA LEU A 219 6.71 0.26 -12.21
C LEU A 219 5.96 -0.38 -11.03
N VAL A 220 6.20 0.14 -9.82
CA VAL A 220 5.46 -0.22 -8.60
C VAL A 220 4.00 0.19 -8.74
N ASP A 221 3.71 1.41 -9.24
CA ASP A 221 2.35 1.92 -9.42
C ASP A 221 1.56 1.13 -10.47
N ILE A 222 2.21 0.72 -11.56
CA ILE A 222 1.63 -0.14 -12.59
C ILE A 222 1.31 -1.52 -12.02
N SER A 223 2.27 -2.11 -11.30
CA SER A 223 2.08 -3.43 -10.67
C SER A 223 0.94 -3.40 -9.64
N ASN A 224 0.86 -2.35 -8.83
CA ASN A 224 -0.24 -2.12 -7.89
C ASN A 224 -1.59 -1.93 -8.60
N ALA A 225 -1.61 -1.23 -9.74
CA ALA A 225 -2.83 -1.03 -10.52
C ALA A 225 -3.40 -2.36 -11.07
N ILE A 226 -2.52 -3.20 -11.64
CA ILE A 226 -2.90 -4.51 -12.17
C ILE A 226 -3.42 -5.41 -11.03
N VAL A 227 -2.72 -5.46 -9.90
CA VAL A 227 -3.15 -6.26 -8.75
C VAL A 227 -4.44 -5.74 -8.12
N LEU A 228 -4.65 -4.42 -8.10
CA LEU A 228 -5.92 -3.84 -7.66
C LEU A 228 -7.08 -4.33 -8.55
N ALA A 229 -6.92 -4.29 -9.88
CA ALA A 229 -7.94 -4.76 -10.81
C ALA A 229 -8.28 -6.24 -10.58
N TYR A 230 -7.26 -7.10 -10.43
CA TYR A 230 -7.46 -8.50 -10.04
C TYR A 230 -8.22 -8.63 -8.72
N LYS A 231 -7.80 -7.94 -7.65
CA LYS A 231 -8.48 -8.01 -6.36
C LYS A 231 -9.94 -7.57 -6.47
N LYS A 232 -10.18 -6.41 -7.11
CA LYS A 232 -11.51 -5.84 -7.29
C LYS A 232 -12.43 -6.83 -7.99
N ILE A 233 -12.02 -7.36 -9.15
CA ILE A 233 -12.84 -8.28 -9.95
C ILE A 233 -13.11 -9.60 -9.20
N LEU A 234 -12.10 -10.16 -8.54
CA LEU A 234 -12.24 -11.43 -7.82
C LEU A 234 -13.19 -11.32 -6.64
N PHE A 235 -13.21 -10.17 -5.95
CA PHE A 235 -14.15 -9.92 -4.86
C PHE A 235 -15.53 -9.51 -5.37
N GLN A 236 -15.61 -8.72 -6.44
CA GLN A 236 -16.90 -8.33 -7.02
C GLN A 236 -17.71 -9.54 -7.49
N TYR A 237 -17.04 -10.52 -8.10
CA TYR A 237 -17.66 -11.71 -8.69
C TYR A 237 -17.45 -12.99 -7.88
N LEU A 238 -17.08 -12.89 -6.59
CA LEU A 238 -16.78 -14.06 -5.76
C LEU A 238 -17.93 -15.06 -5.72
N ASP A 239 -19.17 -14.58 -5.61
CA ASP A 239 -20.37 -15.44 -5.57
C ASP A 239 -20.61 -16.17 -6.91
N VAL A 240 -20.32 -15.51 -8.04
CA VAL A 240 -20.40 -16.13 -9.38
C VAL A 240 -19.33 -17.23 -9.52
N LEU A 241 -18.10 -16.95 -9.10
CA LEU A 241 -17.00 -17.92 -9.13
C LEU A 241 -17.30 -19.12 -8.24
N ASN A 242 -17.84 -18.90 -7.03
CA ASN A 242 -18.30 -19.96 -6.15
C ASN A 242 -19.42 -20.80 -6.80
N GLY A 243 -20.37 -20.16 -7.48
CA GLY A 243 -21.42 -20.85 -8.24
C GLY A 243 -20.90 -21.74 -9.37
N TYR A 244 -19.73 -21.42 -9.92
CA TYR A 244 -19.04 -22.24 -10.92
C TYR A 244 -17.98 -23.18 -10.34
N ASN A 245 -17.87 -23.28 -9.01
CA ASN A 245 -16.84 -24.06 -8.31
C ASN A 245 -15.40 -23.67 -8.75
N ILE A 246 -15.20 -22.38 -9.06
CA ILE A 246 -13.90 -21.84 -9.45
C ILE A 246 -13.19 -21.33 -8.20
N SER A 247 -12.04 -21.94 -7.89
CA SER A 247 -11.19 -21.45 -6.82
C SER A 247 -10.52 -20.14 -7.22
N ILE A 248 -10.51 -19.24 -6.25
CA ILE A 248 -9.80 -17.96 -6.27
C ILE A 248 -8.34 -18.19 -5.84
N PRO A 249 -7.36 -17.39 -6.31
CA PRO A 249 -5.96 -17.53 -5.92
C PRO A 249 -5.72 -17.37 -4.41
N SER A 250 -4.97 -18.29 -3.79
CA SER A 250 -4.77 -18.34 -2.34
C SER A 250 -4.06 -17.09 -1.78
N SER A 251 -3.16 -16.47 -2.54
CA SER A 251 -2.47 -15.25 -2.13
C SER A 251 -3.41 -14.05 -1.96
N ILE A 252 -4.46 -13.94 -2.77
CA ILE A 252 -5.45 -12.87 -2.69
C ILE A 252 -6.29 -13.04 -1.41
N MET A 253 -6.76 -14.28 -1.16
CA MET A 253 -7.50 -14.60 0.07
C MET A 253 -6.64 -14.46 1.32
N GLU A 254 -5.37 -14.83 1.27
CA GLU A 254 -4.44 -14.66 2.39
C GLU A 254 -4.31 -13.18 2.79
N ILE A 255 -4.25 -12.27 1.80
CA ILE A 255 -4.21 -10.83 2.08
C ILE A 255 -5.53 -10.38 2.71
N GLU A 256 -6.66 -10.80 2.16
CA GLU A 256 -7.97 -10.45 2.73
C GLU A 256 -8.10 -10.91 4.19
N LEU A 257 -7.68 -12.14 4.48
CA LEU A 257 -7.63 -12.68 5.84
C LEU A 257 -6.78 -11.80 6.76
N ARG A 258 -5.58 -11.38 6.30
CA ARG A 258 -4.70 -10.48 7.06
C ARG A 258 -5.41 -9.16 7.37
N PHE A 259 -6.10 -8.55 6.41
CA PHE A 259 -6.80 -7.28 6.60
C PHE A 259 -7.99 -7.37 7.54
N LYS A 260 -8.77 -8.47 7.52
CA LYS A 260 -9.92 -8.67 8.40
C LYS A 260 -9.54 -9.02 9.85
N THR A 261 -8.41 -9.71 10.03
CA THR A 261 -8.08 -10.33 11.33
C THR A 261 -6.95 -9.64 12.09
N SER A 262 -6.07 -8.88 11.42
CA SER A 262 -4.96 -8.22 12.10
C SER A 262 -5.44 -7.04 12.94
N HIS A 263 -4.86 -6.89 14.14
CA HIS A 263 -5.15 -5.80 15.06
C HIS A 263 -3.91 -5.46 15.91
N TYR A 264 -4.01 -4.49 16.83
CA TYR A 264 -2.87 -3.93 17.57
C TYR A 264 -1.96 -4.96 18.27
N GLY A 265 -2.51 -6.15 18.58
CA GLY A 265 -1.83 -7.21 19.29
C GLY A 265 -1.72 -8.51 18.51
N TRP A 266 -2.22 -8.59 17.27
CA TRP A 266 -2.29 -9.83 16.49
C TRP A 266 -1.97 -9.54 15.04
N GLU A 267 -0.87 -10.10 14.54
CA GLU A 267 -0.38 -9.88 13.19
C GLU A 267 -0.08 -11.23 12.54
N ILE A 268 -0.70 -11.50 11.40
CA ILE A 268 -0.34 -12.64 10.56
C ILE A 268 0.94 -12.28 9.78
N ILE A 269 2.04 -12.97 10.10
CA ILE A 269 3.34 -12.79 9.43
C ILE A 269 3.34 -13.55 8.11
N HIS A 270 2.95 -14.83 8.17
CA HIS A 270 3.05 -15.76 7.06
C HIS A 270 1.98 -16.85 7.18
N SER A 271 1.62 -17.46 6.06
CA SER A 271 0.79 -18.65 6.05
C SER A 271 1.11 -19.53 4.84
N TYR A 272 0.79 -20.82 4.99
CA TYR A 272 1.03 -21.84 3.98
C TYR A 272 0.08 -23.02 4.16
N ASP A 273 -0.20 -23.69 3.05
CA ASP A 273 -0.99 -24.91 3.02
C ASP A 273 -0.13 -26.11 3.44
N ASN A 274 -0.72 -27.08 4.14
CA ASN A 274 -0.10 -28.35 4.47
C ASN A 274 -1.13 -29.48 4.47
N THR A 275 -0.68 -30.71 4.23
CA THR A 275 -1.52 -31.91 4.36
C THR A 275 -1.11 -32.66 5.61
N ILE A 276 -2.10 -33.05 6.43
CA ILE A 276 -1.93 -33.86 7.63
C ILE A 276 -2.77 -35.14 7.52
N SER A 277 -2.60 -36.09 8.43
CA SER A 277 -3.37 -37.34 8.43
C SER A 277 -4.90 -37.13 8.48
N LYS A 278 -5.36 -36.04 9.09
CA LYS A 278 -6.78 -35.65 9.16
C LYS A 278 -7.26 -34.78 7.98
N GLY A 279 -6.46 -34.63 6.91
CA GLY A 279 -6.81 -33.85 5.72
C GLY A 279 -6.01 -32.56 5.56
N ASN A 280 -6.64 -31.53 5.03
CA ASN A 280 -5.97 -30.27 4.68
C ASN A 280 -5.88 -29.35 5.90
N GLN A 281 -4.68 -28.82 6.17
CA GLN A 281 -4.41 -27.88 7.25
C GLN A 281 -3.89 -26.54 6.72
N TYR A 282 -4.43 -25.46 7.25
CA TYR A 282 -3.87 -24.12 7.01
C TYR A 282 -2.97 -23.70 8.16
N ASN A 283 -1.69 -23.46 7.88
CA ASN A 283 -0.73 -23.02 8.89
C ASN A 283 -0.58 -21.51 8.86
N ILE A 284 -0.65 -20.89 10.03
CA ILE A 284 -0.53 -19.45 10.20
C ILE A 284 0.56 -19.14 11.22
N LEU A 285 1.57 -18.38 10.80
CA LEU A 285 2.57 -17.81 11.67
C LEU A 285 2.09 -16.43 12.16
N ILE A 286 1.88 -16.32 13.47
CA ILE A 286 1.40 -15.13 14.15
C ILE A 286 2.52 -14.46 14.93
N LYS A 287 2.54 -13.13 14.92
CA LYS A 287 3.23 -12.30 15.92
C LYS A 287 2.21 -11.66 16.83
N THR A 288 2.39 -11.79 18.15
CA THR A 288 1.47 -11.19 19.12
C THR A 288 2.16 -10.40 20.22
N THR A 289 1.52 -9.31 20.62
CA THR A 289 1.89 -8.53 21.81
C THR A 289 0.88 -8.66 22.95
N LEU A 290 -0.16 -9.49 22.75
CA LEU A 290 -1.13 -9.88 23.75
C LEU A 290 -0.44 -10.65 24.87
N ASN A 291 -0.95 -10.45 26.08
CA ASN A 291 -0.47 -11.05 27.32
C ASN A 291 -1.51 -11.99 27.94
N SER A 292 -2.74 -12.03 27.40
CA SER A 292 -3.82 -12.90 27.86
C SER A 292 -4.16 -14.02 26.88
N ARG A 293 -4.23 -15.25 27.38
CA ARG A 293 -4.71 -16.45 26.70
C ARG A 293 -6.13 -16.28 26.21
N LYS A 294 -7.00 -15.63 26.99
CA LYS A 294 -8.39 -15.35 26.59
C LYS A 294 -8.44 -14.55 25.28
N PHE A 295 -7.67 -13.46 25.19
CA PHE A 295 -7.63 -12.64 23.98
C PHE A 295 -6.90 -13.34 22.82
N MET A 296 -5.83 -14.09 23.10
CA MET A 296 -5.17 -14.89 22.06
C MET A 296 -6.09 -15.98 21.48
N ASN A 297 -6.81 -16.71 22.33
CA ASN A 297 -7.80 -17.71 21.92
C ASN A 297 -8.90 -17.08 21.07
N PHE A 298 -9.42 -15.92 21.49
CA PHE A 298 -10.41 -15.19 20.72
C PHE A 298 -9.87 -14.79 19.34
N SER A 299 -8.66 -14.22 19.26
CA SER A 299 -8.05 -13.82 17.99
C SER A 299 -7.83 -15.02 17.07
N ALA A 300 -7.36 -16.16 17.59
CA ALA A 300 -7.20 -17.38 16.82
C ALA A 300 -8.53 -17.93 16.31
N ALA A 301 -9.55 -18.03 17.18
CA ALA A 301 -10.89 -18.47 16.80
C ALA A 301 -11.51 -17.55 15.74
N TYR A 302 -11.40 -16.23 15.92
CA TYR A 302 -11.86 -15.24 14.95
C TYR A 302 -11.13 -15.37 13.61
N THR A 303 -9.81 -15.57 13.62
CA THR A 303 -9.04 -15.82 12.39
C THR A 303 -9.51 -17.10 11.69
N ALA A 304 -9.75 -18.19 12.43
CA ALA A 304 -10.26 -19.44 11.87
C ALA A 304 -11.67 -19.29 11.28
N ILE A 305 -12.57 -18.60 11.98
CA ILE A 305 -13.91 -18.26 11.47
C ILE A 305 -13.82 -17.43 10.19
N THR A 306 -12.93 -16.43 10.17
CA THR A 306 -12.76 -15.58 9.00
C THR A 306 -12.20 -16.38 7.82
N LEU A 307 -11.26 -17.29 8.07
CA LEU A 307 -10.75 -18.20 7.04
C LEU A 307 -11.85 -19.11 6.50
N GLU A 308 -12.67 -19.71 7.36
CA GLU A 308 -13.77 -20.59 6.94
C GLU A 308 -14.82 -19.82 6.11
N LYS A 309 -15.07 -18.54 6.41
CA LYS A 309 -15.94 -17.69 5.59
C LYS A 309 -15.32 -17.33 4.23
N LEU A 310 -14.00 -17.16 4.17
CA LEU A 310 -13.29 -16.82 2.93
C LEU A 310 -13.06 -18.03 2.03
N LEU A 311 -12.82 -19.20 2.61
CA LEU A 311 -12.51 -20.45 1.92
C LEU A 311 -13.34 -21.60 2.52
N PRO A 312 -14.67 -21.60 2.31
CA PRO A 312 -15.57 -22.58 2.93
C PRO A 312 -15.18 -24.01 2.56
N LYS A 313 -15.16 -24.90 3.57
CA LYS A 313 -14.89 -26.34 3.38
C LYS A 313 -13.55 -26.71 2.74
N LYS A 314 -12.62 -25.77 2.59
CA LYS A 314 -11.31 -26.05 1.97
C LYS A 314 -10.34 -26.78 2.91
N TYR A 315 -10.38 -26.43 4.19
CA TYR A 315 -9.48 -26.99 5.22
C TYR A 315 -10.28 -27.72 6.30
N ASN A 316 -9.65 -28.72 6.92
CA ASN A 316 -10.17 -29.44 8.08
C ASN A 316 -9.66 -28.81 9.38
N ASN A 317 -8.45 -28.24 9.36
CA ASN A 317 -7.80 -27.68 10.55
C ASN A 317 -7.06 -26.37 10.25
N VAL A 318 -6.98 -25.49 11.25
CA VAL A 318 -6.11 -24.31 11.23
C VAL A 318 -5.11 -24.41 12.38
N PHE A 319 -3.83 -24.37 12.05
CA PHE A 319 -2.76 -24.41 13.03
C PHE A 319 -2.08 -23.05 13.13
N PHE A 320 -2.03 -22.51 14.34
CA PHE A 320 -1.42 -21.23 14.68
C PHE A 320 -0.08 -21.48 15.36
N GLN A 321 1.01 -21.07 14.72
CA GLN A 321 2.31 -20.93 15.36
C GLN A 321 2.45 -19.50 15.87
N ILE A 322 2.56 -19.31 17.19
CA ILE A 322 2.44 -17.99 17.83
C ILE A 322 3.80 -17.55 18.37
N LYS A 323 4.35 -16.49 17.76
CA LYS A 323 5.55 -15.79 18.25
C LYS A 323 5.13 -14.68 19.21
N THR A 324 5.47 -14.86 20.48
CA THR A 324 5.27 -13.85 21.53
C THR A 324 6.56 -13.09 21.81
N LYS A 325 6.47 -11.94 22.47
CA LYS A 325 7.65 -11.19 22.96
C LYS A 325 8.47 -11.94 24.02
N TYR A 326 7.92 -13.01 24.62
CA TYR A 326 8.55 -13.75 25.71
C TYR A 326 9.43 -14.91 25.22
N LYS A 327 9.62 -15.06 23.90
CA LYS A 327 10.43 -16.12 23.26
C LYS A 327 10.02 -17.57 23.60
N MET A 328 8.90 -17.78 24.32
CA MET A 328 8.36 -19.12 24.56
C MET A 328 7.57 -19.60 23.33
N PRO A 329 7.73 -20.89 22.94
CA PRO A 329 6.92 -21.46 21.88
C PRO A 329 5.45 -21.50 22.33
N CYS A 330 4.57 -20.89 21.53
CA CYS A 330 3.12 -20.92 21.74
C CYS A 330 2.46 -21.43 20.46
N TRP A 331 1.41 -22.22 20.62
CA TRP A 331 0.64 -22.72 19.47
C TRP A 331 -0.81 -23.00 19.84
N GLN A 332 -1.66 -23.02 18.83
CA GLN A 332 -3.07 -23.37 18.95
C GLN A 332 -3.55 -24.05 17.68
N SER A 333 -4.45 -25.03 17.82
CA SER A 333 -5.13 -25.65 16.69
C SER A 333 -6.64 -25.45 16.81
N VAL A 334 -7.29 -25.10 15.70
CA VAL A 334 -8.74 -24.95 15.59
C VAL A 334 -9.25 -25.92 14.54
N ASP A 335 -10.10 -26.84 14.98
CA ASP A 335 -10.77 -27.82 14.12
C ASP A 335 -11.99 -27.18 13.46
N LEU A 336 -11.94 -27.09 12.13
CA LEU A 336 -12.95 -26.42 11.33
C LEU A 336 -14.19 -27.29 11.14
N GLU A 337 -14.11 -28.61 11.31
CA GLU A 337 -15.29 -29.48 11.29
C GLU A 337 -16.13 -29.22 12.53
N LYS A 338 -15.49 -29.20 13.71
CA LYS A 338 -16.15 -28.80 14.96
C LYS A 338 -16.64 -27.36 14.92
N LEU A 339 -15.92 -26.45 14.25
CA LEU A 339 -16.43 -25.09 14.06
C LEU A 339 -17.75 -25.07 13.27
N ARG A 340 -17.88 -25.90 12.22
CA ARG A 340 -19.12 -26.03 11.44
C ARG A 340 -20.24 -26.67 12.24
N GLU A 341 -19.95 -27.70 13.04
CA GLU A 341 -20.88 -28.32 13.99
C GLU A 341 -21.40 -27.30 15.02
N PHE A 342 -20.50 -26.47 15.57
CA PHE A 342 -20.87 -25.38 16.47
C PHE A 342 -21.88 -24.41 15.82
N TYR A 343 -21.69 -24.04 14.55
CA TYR A 343 -22.64 -23.21 13.82
C TYR A 343 -23.99 -23.88 13.53
N LYS A 344 -24.06 -25.23 13.57
CA LYS A 344 -25.32 -25.98 13.52
C LYS A 344 -26.02 -26.08 14.89
N GLY A 345 -25.44 -25.51 15.95
CA GLY A 345 -25.97 -25.52 17.30
C GLY A 345 -25.44 -26.64 18.19
N GLU A 346 -24.45 -27.40 17.73
CA GLU A 346 -23.86 -28.48 18.52
C GLU A 346 -22.91 -27.94 19.61
N LYS A 347 -22.91 -28.58 20.78
CA LYS A 347 -22.01 -28.22 21.89
C LYS A 347 -20.67 -28.92 21.72
N VAL A 348 -19.79 -28.33 20.92
CA VAL A 348 -18.47 -28.90 20.59
C VAL A 348 -17.33 -27.96 21.00
N ASN A 349 -16.19 -28.56 21.32
CA ASN A 349 -14.98 -27.82 21.68
C ASN A 349 -14.11 -27.63 20.43
N ILE A 350 -14.12 -26.42 19.87
CA ILE A 350 -13.48 -26.11 18.57
C ILE A 350 -11.94 -26.16 18.60
N THR A 351 -11.32 -26.20 19.78
CA THR A 351 -9.87 -26.25 19.92
C THR A 351 -9.38 -27.67 20.17
N GLU A 352 -8.47 -28.19 19.34
CA GLU A 352 -7.87 -29.54 19.52
C GLU A 352 -6.57 -29.53 20.34
N GLY A 353 -6.00 -28.35 20.60
CA GLY A 353 -4.79 -28.23 21.41
C GLY A 353 -4.36 -26.78 21.53
N THR A 354 -3.84 -26.41 22.70
CA THR A 354 -3.30 -25.08 22.97
C THR A 354 -2.09 -25.17 23.90
N MET A 355 -1.04 -24.43 23.57
CA MET A 355 0.10 -24.19 24.46
C MET A 355 0.34 -22.68 24.53
N PHE A 356 0.14 -22.13 25.72
CA PHE A 356 0.40 -20.73 26.03
C PHE A 356 1.30 -20.65 27.26
N PHE A 357 2.01 -19.53 27.41
CA PHE A 357 2.72 -19.21 28.64
C PHE A 357 1.73 -18.95 29.78
N ASP A 358 2.19 -19.14 31.02
CA ASP A 358 1.39 -18.80 32.21
C ASP A 358 1.17 -17.29 32.29
N GLU A 359 -0.11 -16.89 32.26
CA GLU A 359 -0.49 -15.49 32.35
C GLU A 359 -0.01 -14.88 33.67
N LYS A 360 0.75 -13.78 33.59
CA LYS A 360 1.02 -12.96 34.79
C LYS A 360 -0.29 -12.35 35.27
N ILE A 361 -0.45 -12.18 36.58
CA ILE A 361 -1.66 -11.71 37.32
C ILE A 361 -2.27 -10.36 36.83
N LEU A 362 -1.68 -9.68 35.84
CA LEU A 362 -2.19 -8.43 35.25
C LEU A 362 -2.20 -8.42 33.71
N GLY A 363 -2.00 -9.58 33.05
CA GLY A 363 -1.95 -9.70 31.59
C GLY A 363 -3.24 -9.22 30.91
N GLU A 364 -4.40 -9.77 31.33
CA GLU A 364 -5.71 -9.41 30.81
C GLU A 364 -6.03 -7.92 31.01
N LYS A 365 -5.81 -7.36 32.21
CA LYS A 365 -6.06 -5.93 32.48
C LYS A 365 -5.22 -5.02 31.59
N ARG A 366 -3.94 -5.36 31.34
CA ARG A 366 -3.06 -4.59 30.45
C ARG A 366 -3.52 -4.64 29.01
N ASP A 367 -3.92 -5.82 28.53
CA ASP A 367 -4.46 -5.95 27.18
C ASP A 367 -5.76 -5.18 27.06
N TYR A 368 -6.70 -5.32 28.00
CA TYR A 368 -7.95 -4.56 28.01
C TYR A 368 -7.74 -3.04 27.92
N LEU A 369 -6.82 -2.50 28.73
CA LEU A 369 -6.44 -1.08 28.65
C LEU A 369 -5.87 -0.71 27.28
N ARG A 370 -5.06 -1.58 26.67
CA ARG A 370 -4.51 -1.35 25.32
C ARG A 370 -5.60 -1.39 24.25
N ILE A 371 -6.55 -2.32 24.34
CA ILE A 371 -7.72 -2.41 23.44
C ILE A 371 -8.52 -1.10 23.50
N ASN A 372 -8.88 -0.68 24.71
CA ASN A 372 -9.67 0.54 24.91
C ASN A 372 -8.89 1.77 24.41
N LYS A 373 -7.59 1.82 24.68
CA LYS A 373 -6.71 2.88 24.17
C LYS A 373 -6.69 2.89 22.63
N SER A 374 -6.44 1.76 21.99
CA SER A 374 -6.44 1.68 20.52
C SER A 374 -7.78 2.07 19.93
N PHE A 375 -8.88 1.65 20.55
CA PHE A 375 -10.24 1.97 20.13
C PHE A 375 -10.54 3.47 20.22
N ILE A 376 -10.18 4.13 21.33
CA ILE A 376 -10.39 5.58 21.52
C ILE A 376 -9.53 6.38 20.53
N PHE A 377 -8.23 6.06 20.43
CA PHE A 377 -7.31 6.83 19.59
C PHE A 377 -7.44 6.52 18.10
N GLY A 378 -7.91 5.33 17.73
CA GLY A 378 -8.22 4.96 16.33
C GLY A 378 -9.35 5.83 15.78
N ASN A 379 -10.43 5.99 16.57
CA ASN A 379 -11.57 6.84 16.20
C ASN A 379 -11.21 8.33 16.05
N LEU A 380 -10.24 8.83 16.82
CA LEU A 380 -9.78 10.23 16.77
C LEU A 380 -8.88 10.56 15.57
N LYS A 381 -8.29 9.57 14.89
CA LYS A 381 -7.26 9.83 13.86
C LYS A 381 -7.82 10.32 12.52
N ASN A 382 -9.09 10.08 12.25
CA ASN A 382 -9.67 10.27 10.91
C ASN A 382 -10.93 11.15 10.93
N GLU A 383 -10.83 12.38 11.45
CA GLU A 383 -11.64 13.46 10.90
C GLU A 383 -11.17 13.69 9.45
N ASN A 384 -12.09 13.80 8.48
CA ASN A 384 -11.76 14.16 7.11
C ASN A 384 -11.08 15.53 7.10
N LYS A 385 -9.76 15.52 7.19
CA LYS A 385 -8.97 16.74 7.19
C LYS A 385 -8.76 17.13 5.74
N THR A 386 -9.35 18.26 5.36
CA THR A 386 -9.06 18.93 4.09
C THR A 386 -7.57 19.27 3.94
N ILE A 387 -6.80 19.37 5.04
CA ILE A 387 -5.37 19.68 5.04
C ILE A 387 -4.59 18.51 5.62
N ASN A 388 -3.71 17.91 4.80
CA ASN A 388 -2.92 16.76 5.18
C ASN A 388 -1.43 17.04 5.07
N LEU A 389 -0.66 16.60 6.05
CA LEU A 389 0.79 16.81 6.11
C LEU A 389 1.53 15.56 5.67
N ARG A 390 2.34 15.66 4.61
CA ARG A 390 3.13 14.54 4.12
C ARG A 390 4.50 14.45 4.77
N TYR A 391 5.22 15.57 4.83
CA TYR A 391 6.57 15.61 5.40
C TYR A 391 6.88 16.96 6.04
N ILE A 392 7.83 16.93 6.98
CA ILE A 392 8.42 18.12 7.60
C ILE A 392 9.93 17.86 7.69
N LYS A 393 10.70 18.81 7.20
CA LYS A 393 12.13 18.97 7.45
C LYS A 393 12.31 20.24 8.28
N HIS A 394 12.90 20.09 9.45
CA HIS A 394 13.14 21.19 10.37
C HIS A 394 14.47 21.00 11.11
N HIS A 395 14.98 22.10 11.63
CA HIS A 395 16.06 22.13 12.60
C HIS A 395 15.78 23.21 13.64
N SER A 396 16.66 23.30 14.64
CA SER A 396 16.60 24.34 15.66
C SER A 396 17.86 25.18 15.60
N LYS A 397 17.73 26.50 15.71
CA LYS A 397 18.82 27.39 16.09
C LYS A 397 18.75 27.66 17.60
N SER A 398 19.72 28.40 18.14
CA SER A 398 19.84 28.66 19.59
C SER A 398 18.53 29.08 20.25
N ASN A 399 17.78 30.00 19.63
CA ASN A 399 16.61 30.64 20.25
C ASN A 399 15.28 30.45 19.49
N TYR A 400 15.26 29.67 18.40
CA TYR A 400 14.05 29.45 17.60
C TYR A 400 14.14 28.20 16.72
N ASN A 401 12.98 27.75 16.26
CA ASN A 401 12.86 26.65 15.32
C ASN A 401 12.69 27.13 13.88
N VAL A 402 13.26 26.37 12.95
CA VAL A 402 13.22 26.59 11.52
C VAL A 402 12.56 25.38 10.86
N ILE A 403 11.38 25.58 10.29
CA ILE A 403 10.77 24.59 9.38
C ILE A 403 11.24 24.96 7.99
N GLU A 404 12.35 24.36 7.57
CA GLU A 404 12.93 24.55 6.24
C GLU A 404 11.95 24.16 5.15
N LYS A 405 11.22 23.07 5.36
CA LYS A 405 10.32 22.55 4.34
C LYS A 405 9.22 21.71 4.95
N ALA A 406 7.97 22.07 4.72
CA ALA A 406 6.83 21.20 5.00
C ALA A 406 6.01 21.02 3.72
N GLY A 407 5.67 19.78 3.38
CA GLY A 407 4.76 19.49 2.28
C GLY A 407 3.40 19.11 2.80
N ILE A 408 2.38 19.85 2.36
CA ILE A 408 0.98 19.51 2.60
C ILE A 408 0.28 19.25 1.28
N TYR A 409 -0.77 18.43 1.33
CA TYR A 409 -1.75 18.35 0.24
C TYR A 409 -3.13 18.67 0.76
N LEU A 410 -3.94 19.18 -0.15
CA LEU A 410 -5.35 19.47 0.09
C LEU A 410 -6.19 18.31 -0.40
N ASP A 411 -7.00 17.76 0.49
CA ASP A 411 -8.07 16.83 0.13
C ASP A 411 -9.35 17.66 -0.04
N TYR A 412 -9.39 18.40 -1.15
CA TYR A 412 -10.42 19.39 -1.45
C TYR A 412 -11.12 18.99 -2.75
N GLU A 413 -12.45 18.88 -2.70
CA GLU A 413 -13.24 18.31 -3.80
C GLU A 413 -13.23 19.15 -5.07
N SER A 414 -12.89 20.45 -4.98
CA SER A 414 -12.88 21.32 -6.14
C SER A 414 -11.56 21.21 -6.92
N THR A 415 -11.67 20.97 -8.22
CA THR A 415 -10.57 21.10 -9.19
C THR A 415 -10.37 22.54 -9.69
N ASN A 416 -11.27 23.46 -9.33
CA ASN A 416 -11.16 24.87 -9.73
C ASN A 416 -10.04 25.55 -8.92
N LYS A 417 -9.00 26.00 -9.64
CA LYS A 417 -7.82 26.65 -9.06
C LYS A 417 -8.16 27.88 -8.23
N GLU A 418 -9.10 28.71 -8.66
CA GLU A 418 -9.49 29.92 -7.93
C GLU A 418 -10.13 29.59 -6.57
N LYS A 419 -11.01 28.59 -6.54
CA LYS A 419 -11.62 28.10 -5.29
C LYS A 419 -10.57 27.52 -4.33
N ILE A 420 -9.55 26.84 -4.87
CA ILE A 420 -8.42 26.33 -4.07
C ILE A 420 -7.58 27.48 -3.51
N GLU A 421 -7.26 28.49 -4.33
CA GLU A 421 -6.50 29.67 -3.91
C GLU A 421 -7.27 30.45 -2.82
N GLU A 422 -8.57 30.67 -3.01
CA GLU A 422 -9.45 31.30 -2.02
C GLU A 422 -9.49 30.50 -0.71
N PHE A 423 -9.64 29.17 -0.79
CA PHE A 423 -9.57 28.31 0.39
C PHE A 423 -8.24 28.51 1.14
N ILE A 424 -7.11 28.54 0.44
CA ILE A 424 -5.79 28.75 1.06
C ILE A 424 -5.71 30.14 1.72
N ARG A 425 -6.15 31.21 1.03
CA ARG A 425 -6.18 32.57 1.59
C ARG A 425 -6.94 32.63 2.91
N ASN A 426 -8.12 32.02 2.94
CA ASN A 426 -9.00 31.99 4.10
C ASN A 426 -8.49 31.08 5.23
N ASN A 427 -7.61 30.11 4.93
CA ASN A 427 -7.13 29.10 5.88
C ASN A 427 -5.63 29.19 6.22
N THR A 428 -4.91 30.26 5.85
CA THR A 428 -3.46 30.40 6.11
C THR A 428 -3.07 30.13 7.56
N LYS A 429 -3.76 30.76 8.53
CA LYS A 429 -3.52 30.57 9.98
C LYS A 429 -3.75 29.12 10.42
N LYS A 430 -4.79 28.48 9.89
CA LYS A 430 -5.15 27.08 10.18
C LYS A 430 -4.08 26.13 9.65
N ILE A 431 -3.63 26.34 8.41
CA ILE A 431 -2.55 25.57 7.77
C ILE A 431 -1.26 25.68 8.59
N ILE A 432 -0.81 26.90 8.89
CA ILE A 432 0.42 27.14 9.65
C ILE A 432 0.34 26.48 11.04
N SER A 433 -0.79 26.65 11.73
CA SER A 433 -1.00 26.07 13.06
C SER A 433 -1.00 24.55 13.03
N TYR A 434 -1.60 23.95 11.99
CA TYR A 434 -1.61 22.51 11.79
C TYR A 434 -0.19 21.95 11.60
N VAL A 435 0.61 22.56 10.73
CA VAL A 435 2.01 22.14 10.50
C VAL A 435 2.83 22.23 11.80
N LYS A 436 2.70 23.33 12.56
CA LYS A 436 3.38 23.48 13.87
C LYS A 436 2.95 22.41 14.88
N LYS A 437 1.64 22.12 14.96
CA LYS A 437 1.09 21.08 15.84
C LYS A 437 1.62 19.70 15.49
N GLU A 438 1.64 19.34 14.21
CA GLU A 438 2.12 18.04 13.74
C GLU A 438 3.64 17.88 13.92
N LYS A 439 4.43 18.94 13.72
CA LYS A 439 5.86 18.95 14.07
C LYS A 439 6.08 18.63 15.55
N ARG A 440 5.34 19.27 16.46
CA ARG A 440 5.46 19.03 17.91
C ARG A 440 5.07 17.60 18.29
N LYS A 441 4.04 17.03 17.66
CA LYS A 441 3.64 15.63 17.88
C LYS A 441 4.72 14.64 17.44
N LYS A 442 5.34 14.86 16.27
CA LYS A 442 6.38 13.96 15.73
C LYS A 442 7.68 13.99 16.53
N HIS A 443 7.96 15.09 17.23
CA HIS A 443 9.22 15.30 17.95
C HIS A 443 9.03 15.55 19.45
N SER A 444 8.07 14.83 20.06
CA SER A 444 7.74 14.96 21.48
C SER A 444 8.89 14.60 22.43
N SER A 445 9.96 13.96 21.94
CA SER A 445 11.14 13.57 22.73
C SER A 445 12.21 14.67 22.86
N ASN A 446 12.15 15.76 22.08
CA ASN A 446 13.14 16.84 22.12
C ASN A 446 12.52 18.14 22.67
N LEU A 447 12.74 18.41 23.95
CA LEU A 447 12.22 19.59 24.66
C LEU A 447 12.51 20.91 23.94
N LYS A 448 13.71 21.09 23.38
CA LYS A 448 14.07 22.31 22.62
C LYS A 448 13.15 22.52 21.42
N GLN A 449 12.80 21.44 20.72
CA GLN A 449 11.95 21.51 19.52
C GLN A 449 10.47 21.79 19.85
N ILE A 450 10.04 21.53 21.08
CA ILE A 450 8.68 21.79 21.57
C ILE A 450 8.56 23.22 22.11
N ILE A 451 9.54 23.68 22.88
CA ILE A 451 9.50 24.95 23.62
C ILE A 451 9.83 26.15 22.72
N LEU A 452 10.81 26.02 21.83
CA LEU A 452 11.25 27.16 21.01
C LEU A 452 10.17 27.57 20.00
N SER A 453 9.99 28.89 19.84
CA SER A 453 9.05 29.44 18.86
C SER A 453 9.46 29.10 17.43
N ASP A 454 8.53 28.68 16.58
CA ASP A 454 8.74 28.49 15.14
C ASP A 454 8.68 29.87 14.44
N LYS A 455 9.86 30.46 14.18
CA LYS A 455 10.00 31.82 13.60
C LYS A 455 10.23 31.83 12.09
N TYR A 456 10.63 30.70 11.51
CA TYR A 456 10.81 30.55 10.07
C TYR A 456 10.08 29.31 9.57
N LEU A 457 9.24 29.46 8.54
CA LEU A 457 8.48 28.37 7.92
C LEU A 457 8.38 28.54 6.41
N GLN A 458 8.61 27.44 5.68
CA GLN A 458 8.20 27.27 4.29
C GLN A 458 7.27 26.07 4.17
N ILE A 459 6.03 26.31 3.75
CA ILE A 459 4.99 25.29 3.59
C ILE A 459 4.59 25.22 2.12
N TYR A 460 4.89 24.12 1.47
CA TYR A 460 4.56 23.83 0.08
C TYR A 460 3.20 23.14 0.02
N ILE A 461 2.29 23.69 -0.77
CA ILE A 461 0.89 23.23 -0.87
C ILE A 461 0.65 22.59 -2.23
N TYR A 462 0.11 21.38 -2.20
CA TYR A 462 -0.25 20.60 -3.38
C TYR A 462 -1.76 20.30 -3.39
N ASN A 463 -2.35 20.15 -4.57
CA ASN A 463 -3.77 19.78 -4.74
C ASN A 463 -4.02 18.27 -4.67
N LYS A 464 -2.96 17.45 -4.54
CA LYS A 464 -3.03 15.99 -4.50
C LYS A 464 -1.90 15.39 -3.66
N ASP A 465 -2.12 14.19 -3.13
CA ASP A 465 -1.10 13.42 -2.43
C ASP A 465 -0.12 12.72 -3.40
N TYR A 466 1.14 12.61 -2.96
CA TYR A 466 2.29 12.02 -3.67
C TYR A 466 3.23 11.27 -2.73
N ARG A 467 4.17 10.51 -3.28
CA ARG A 467 5.31 9.98 -2.51
C ARG A 467 6.12 11.12 -1.89
N LYS A 468 6.68 10.88 -0.71
CA LYS A 468 7.46 11.88 0.05
C LYS A 468 8.64 12.44 -0.75
N ARG A 469 9.30 11.62 -1.57
CA ARG A 469 10.41 12.07 -2.44
C ARG A 469 9.97 13.02 -3.56
N THR A 470 8.77 12.83 -4.11
CA THR A 470 8.17 13.71 -5.13
C THR A 470 7.94 15.11 -4.57
N PHE A 471 7.34 15.17 -3.39
CA PHE A 471 7.09 16.39 -2.62
C PHE A 471 8.37 17.17 -2.23
N TYR A 472 9.51 16.48 -2.10
CA TYR A 472 10.77 17.12 -1.74
C TYR A 472 11.42 17.82 -2.94
N ASN A 473 11.26 17.30 -4.16
CA ASN A 473 12.02 17.78 -5.33
C ASN A 473 11.18 18.44 -6.44
N LYS A 474 9.89 18.12 -6.58
CA LYS A 474 9.04 18.71 -7.62
C LYS A 474 8.39 20.02 -7.16
N GLN A 475 9.11 21.14 -7.30
CA GLN A 475 8.56 22.50 -7.15
C GLN A 475 7.96 23.06 -8.45
N LYS A 476 8.10 22.34 -9.57
CA LYS A 476 7.54 22.66 -10.89
C LYS A 476 6.40 21.71 -11.29
N ASP A 477 5.83 20.96 -10.35
CA ASP A 477 4.71 20.07 -10.64
C ASP A 477 3.45 20.89 -10.94
N GLU A 478 2.61 20.45 -11.87
CA GLU A 478 1.31 21.07 -12.16
C GLU A 478 0.39 21.07 -10.92
N ASN A 479 0.61 20.11 -10.03
CA ASN A 479 -0.16 19.91 -8.81
C ASN A 479 0.37 20.75 -7.63
N PHE A 480 1.50 21.43 -7.82
CA PHE A 480 2.00 22.41 -6.86
C PHE A 480 1.21 23.72 -7.02
N ILE A 481 0.48 24.11 -5.98
CA ILE A 481 -0.37 25.31 -5.99
C ILE A 481 0.45 26.55 -5.62
N GLY A 482 1.28 26.43 -4.59
CA GLY A 482 2.05 27.55 -4.06
C GLY A 482 2.69 27.27 -2.71
N MET A 483 3.38 28.27 -2.18
CA MET A 483 4.12 28.20 -0.93
C MET A 483 3.66 29.28 0.05
N LEU A 484 3.47 28.92 1.32
CA LEU A 484 3.37 29.87 2.42
C LEU A 484 4.75 30.08 3.02
N HIS A 485 5.15 31.33 3.12
CA HIS A 485 6.42 31.76 3.70
C HIS A 485 6.19 32.64 4.92
N VAL A 486 6.76 32.24 6.05
CA VAL A 486 6.76 33.01 7.29
C VAL A 486 8.21 33.20 7.71
N ASN A 487 8.66 34.45 7.79
CA ASN A 487 9.95 34.79 8.36
C ASN A 487 9.78 35.92 9.38
N LEU A 488 9.82 35.55 10.67
CA LEU A 488 9.81 36.46 11.81
C LEU A 488 11.22 36.64 12.38
N THR A 489 12.26 36.38 11.58
CA THR A 489 13.66 36.47 11.99
C THR A 489 14.34 37.65 11.30
N ASN A 490 15.14 38.40 12.05
CA ASN A 490 15.95 39.49 11.49
C ASN A 490 17.27 39.00 10.89
N LYS A 491 17.55 37.68 10.96
CA LYS A 491 18.86 37.09 10.64
C LYS A 491 18.87 36.20 9.40
N ILE A 492 17.73 35.60 9.03
CA ILE A 492 17.64 34.80 7.80
C ILE A 492 17.23 35.77 6.71
N SER A 493 18.12 35.98 5.73
CA SER A 493 17.77 36.72 4.51
C SER A 493 16.52 36.10 3.90
N ASN A 494 15.59 36.92 3.43
CA ASN A 494 14.37 36.45 2.77
C ASN A 494 14.74 35.75 1.45
N ILE A 495 15.16 34.48 1.52
CA ILE A 495 15.33 33.61 0.36
C ILE A 495 13.92 33.17 -0.05
N VAL A 496 13.21 34.12 -0.62
CA VAL A 496 11.91 33.91 -1.25
C VAL A 496 12.22 33.39 -2.66
N PRO A 497 11.71 32.23 -3.06
CA PRO A 497 11.91 31.71 -4.40
C PRO A 497 11.59 32.75 -5.47
N MET A 498 12.39 32.78 -6.53
CA MET A 498 12.24 33.73 -7.63
C MET A 498 11.03 33.42 -8.53
N PHE A 499 10.42 32.24 -8.38
CA PHE A 499 9.26 31.82 -9.15
C PHE A 499 7.95 32.34 -8.55
N GLY A 500 6.93 32.49 -9.41
CA GLY A 500 5.55 32.68 -9.00
C GLY A 500 5.14 34.11 -8.70
N THR A 501 3.83 34.32 -8.49
CA THR A 501 3.28 35.62 -8.09
C THR A 501 3.20 35.72 -6.57
N LYS A 502 3.62 36.85 -6.03
CA LYS A 502 3.73 37.09 -4.58
C LYS A 502 2.51 37.85 -4.07
N GLU A 503 1.90 37.36 -2.99
CA GLU A 503 0.74 37.96 -2.34
C GLU A 503 0.99 38.07 -0.84
N ASN A 504 0.96 39.29 -0.30
CA ASN A 504 1.06 39.49 1.14
C ASN A 504 -0.29 39.19 1.81
N ASN A 505 -0.30 38.22 2.73
CA ASN A 505 -1.45 37.91 3.58
C ASN A 505 -1.11 38.25 5.04
N LYS A 506 -2.12 38.57 5.86
CA LYS A 506 -1.95 38.99 7.27
C LYS A 506 -1.00 38.10 8.09
N ASN A 507 -0.93 36.81 7.78
CA ASN A 507 -0.15 35.82 8.54
C ASN A 507 1.17 35.39 7.87
N CYS A 508 1.33 35.61 6.57
CA CYS A 508 2.43 35.07 5.78
C CYS A 508 2.51 35.70 4.39
N LEU A 509 3.66 35.58 3.74
CA LEU A 509 3.79 35.78 2.30
C LEU A 509 3.32 34.51 1.57
N ILE A 510 2.39 34.64 0.63
CA ILE A 510 1.97 33.54 -0.25
C ILE A 510 2.69 33.71 -1.59
N ILE A 511 3.20 32.60 -2.13
CA ILE A 511 3.84 32.55 -3.44
C ILE A 511 3.06 31.55 -4.29
N TRP A 512 2.33 32.03 -5.28
CA TRP A 512 1.51 31.19 -6.16
C TRP A 512 2.35 30.62 -7.30
N ASN A 513 2.12 29.35 -7.63
CA ASN A 513 2.66 28.73 -8.83
C ASN A 513 1.86 29.19 -10.06
N LYS A 514 2.11 30.43 -10.47
CA LYS A 514 1.65 31.02 -11.74
C LYS A 514 2.90 31.38 -12.54
N LYS A 515 2.88 31.19 -13.86
CA LYS A 515 3.93 31.76 -14.72
C LYS A 515 3.98 33.26 -14.43
N SER A 516 5.15 33.78 -14.08
CA SER A 516 5.33 35.22 -13.99
C SER A 516 5.44 35.76 -15.40
N ASP A 517 4.62 36.75 -15.77
CA ASP A 517 4.69 37.49 -17.04
C ASP A 517 5.98 38.34 -17.17
N ILE A 518 7.06 37.97 -16.47
CA ILE A 518 8.28 38.78 -16.30
C ILE A 518 9.42 38.27 -17.21
N TYR A 519 9.19 37.20 -17.99
CA TYR A 519 10.13 36.77 -19.02
C TYR A 519 9.35 36.23 -20.24
N GLU A 520 8.86 37.15 -21.08
CA GLU A 520 8.88 36.97 -22.54
C GLU A 520 10.09 37.71 -23.12
#